data_AF-A0A2W4L9U2-F1
#
_entry.id   AF-A0A2W4L9U2-F1
#
_cell.length_a   1.000
_cell.length_b   1.000
_cell.length_c   1.000
_cell.angle_alpha   90.00
_cell.angle_beta   90.00
_cell.angle_gamma   90.00
#
_symmetry.space_group_name_H-M   'P 1'
#
loop_
_entity.id
_entity.type
_entity.pdbx_description
1 polymer ?
#
loop_
_entity_poly.entity_id
_entity_poly.type
_entity_poly.pdbx_seq_one_letter_code
_entity_poly.pdbx_strand_id
1 'polypeptide(L)' 'MNGRSLGGRAWAPYVWRVDQACRAGDNELEVWVTNSIANRLEGLQRPSGLLGPVRLRSARG' A
#
# COMPACT_ATOMS: atom_id res chain seq x y z
N MET A 1 6.52 -7.17 -1.10
CA MET A 1 5.97 -8.17 -2.05
C MET A 1 6.96 -9.31 -2.17
N ASN A 2 6.64 -10.50 -1.66
CA ASN A 2 7.58 -11.63 -1.57
C ASN A 2 8.95 -11.21 -1.00
N GLY A 3 8.95 -10.43 0.09
CA GLY A 3 10.17 -9.84 0.69
C GLY A 3 10.84 -8.70 -0.10
N ARG A 4 10.47 -8.46 -1.37
CA ARG A 4 11.00 -7.35 -2.18
C ARG A 4 10.25 -6.05 -1.91
N SER A 5 11.00 -4.99 -1.63
CA SER A 5 10.47 -3.61 -1.52
C SER A 5 10.09 -3.05 -2.89
N LEU A 6 8.95 -2.38 -2.96
CA LEU A 6 8.46 -1.66 -4.15
C LEU A 6 8.57 -0.13 -3.99
N GLY A 7 9.18 0.35 -2.90
CA GLY A 7 9.28 1.77 -2.55
C GLY A 7 8.02 2.35 -1.90
N GLY A 8 8.15 3.53 -1.28
CA GLY A 8 7.06 4.23 -0.58
C GLY A 8 6.41 5.32 -1.44
N ARG A 9 5.15 5.64 -1.13
CA ARG A 9 4.43 6.81 -1.69
C ARG A 9 3.68 7.52 -0.58
N ALA A 10 3.96 8.81 -0.39
CA ALA A 10 3.23 9.66 0.55
C ALA A 10 1.95 10.25 -0.06
N TRP A 11 1.83 10.25 -1.40
CA TRP A 11 0.77 10.95 -2.12
C TRP A 11 0.18 10.06 -3.23
N ALA A 12 -1.10 10.33 -3.55
CA ALA A 12 -1.80 9.68 -4.64
C ALA A 12 -1.13 9.98 -6.01
N PRO A 13 -1.27 9.09 -7.00
CA PRO A 13 -1.96 7.80 -6.94
C PRO A 13 -1.15 6.72 -6.19
N TYR A 14 -1.81 5.99 -5.29
CA TYR A 14 -1.21 4.87 -4.54
C TYR A 14 -1.18 3.60 -5.40
N VAL A 15 -0.35 3.60 -6.44
CA VAL A 15 -0.22 2.50 -7.42
C VAL A 15 1.23 2.07 -7.57
N TRP A 16 1.46 0.75 -7.56
CA TRP A 16 2.77 0.14 -7.78
C TRP A 16 2.68 -0.88 -8.90
N ARG A 17 3.74 -0.98 -9.70
CA ARG A 17 3.91 -2.14 -10.56
C ARG A 17 4.48 -3.29 -9.73
N VAL A 18 3.90 -4.47 -9.91
CA VAL A 18 4.27 -5.69 -9.17
C VAL A 18 4.80 -6.79 -10.10
N ASP A 19 4.83 -6.56 -11.42
CA ASP A 19 5.15 -7.57 -12.43
C ASP A 19 6.51 -8.25 -12.22
N GLN A 20 7.53 -7.48 -11.82
CA GLN A 20 8.88 -7.99 -11.55
C GLN A 20 9.05 -8.62 -10.17
N ALA A 21 8.02 -8.57 -9.32
CA ALA A 21 8.06 -9.07 -7.94
C ALA A 21 7.06 -10.21 -7.70
N CYS A 22 6.03 -10.33 -8.55
CA CYS A 22 5.10 -11.45 -8.55
C CYS A 22 5.74 -12.72 -9.08
N ARG A 23 5.23 -13.85 -8.59
CA ARG A 23 5.45 -15.19 -9.16
C ARG A 23 4.12 -15.85 -9.48
N ALA A 24 4.15 -16.91 -10.29
CA ALA A 24 2.97 -17.75 -10.51
C ALA A 24 2.54 -18.42 -9.19
N GLY A 25 1.23 -18.49 -8.95
CA GLY A 25 0.67 -19.00 -7.71
C GLY A 25 0.66 -17.96 -6.58
N ASP A 26 0.97 -18.41 -5.36
CA ASP A 26 0.81 -17.59 -4.16
C ASP A 26 1.90 -16.53 -4.02
N ASN A 27 1.47 -15.36 -3.58
CA ASN A 27 2.31 -14.20 -3.34
C ASN A 27 1.98 -13.57 -2.00
N GLU A 28 3.00 -13.06 -1.33
CA GLU A 28 2.87 -12.38 -0.04
C GLU A 28 2.99 -10.86 -0.22
N LEU A 29 1.98 -10.13 0.25
CA LEU A 29 1.97 -8.67 0.25
C LEU A 29 2.06 -8.13 1.67
N GLU A 30 3.19 -7.51 1.98
CA GLU A 30 3.39 -6.71 3.20
C GLU A 30 3.34 -5.22 2.85
N VAL A 31 2.62 -4.43 3.65
CA VAL A 31 2.46 -2.98 3.48
C VAL A 31 2.64 -2.28 4.83
N TRP A 32 3.61 -1.37 4.90
CA TRP A 32 3.76 -0.46 6.04
C TRP A 32 3.06 0.87 5.74
N VAL A 33 2.14 1.27 6.60
CA VAL A 33 1.40 2.53 6.49
C VAL A 33 1.67 3.39 7.71
N THR A 34 2.13 4.61 7.46
CA THR A 34 2.38 5.61 8.51
C THR A 34 1.44 6.79 8.31
N ASN A 35 0.68 7.13 9.35
CA ASN A 35 -0.11 8.36 9.38
C ASN A 35 0.68 9.50 10.07
N SER A 36 0.08 10.68 10.18
CA SER A 36 0.63 11.76 11.00
C SER A 36 0.28 11.57 12.48
N ILE A 37 0.98 12.30 13.36
CA ILE A 37 0.70 12.33 14.80
C ILE A 37 -0.61 13.07 15.16
N ALA A 38 -1.29 13.69 14.19
CA ALA A 38 -2.41 14.59 14.43
C ALA A 38 -3.56 13.95 15.24
N ASN A 39 -3.92 12.69 14.96
CA ASN A 39 -4.93 11.97 15.72
C ASN A 39 -4.57 11.85 17.21
N ARG A 40 -3.28 11.65 17.52
CA ARG A 40 -2.79 11.56 18.90
C ARG A 40 -2.83 12.92 19.59
N LEU A 41 -2.37 13.99 18.93
CA LEU A 41 -2.28 15.32 19.55
C LEU A 41 -3.65 15.97 19.73
N GLU A 42 -4.55 15.78 18.77
CA GLU A 42 -5.86 16.44 18.77
C GLU A 42 -6.94 15.60 19.46
N GLY A 43 -6.62 14.37 19.90
CA GLY A 43 -7.60 13.44 20.46
C GLY A 43 -8.70 13.03 19.48
N LEU A 44 -8.45 13.21 18.17
CA LEU A 44 -9.38 12.90 17.09
C LEU A 44 -9.10 11.51 16.49
N GLN A 45 -10.12 10.91 15.88
CA GLN A 45 -9.98 9.71 15.06
C GLN A 45 -10.25 10.00 13.59
N ARG A 46 -9.35 10.75 12.94
CA ARG A 46 -9.41 10.89 11.47
C ARG A 46 -9.12 9.54 10.81
N PRO A 47 -9.78 9.22 9.68
CA PRO A 47 -9.47 8.02 8.90
C PRO A 47 -7.97 7.93 8.61
N SER A 48 -7.36 6.83 8.98
CA SER A 48 -5.93 6.58 8.75
C SER A 48 -5.63 5.09 8.61
N GLY A 49 -4.52 4.75 7.97
CA GLY A 49 -4.17 3.37 7.63
C GLY A 49 -4.54 3.00 6.19
N LEU A 50 -4.65 1.69 5.92
CA LEU A 50 -5.01 1.16 4.61
C LEU A 50 -6.54 1.06 4.46
N LEU A 51 -7.18 2.14 4.01
CA LEU A 51 -8.63 2.25 3.97
C LEU A 51 -9.30 1.39 2.87
N GLY A 52 -8.55 1.07 1.81
CA GLY A 52 -9.02 0.21 0.73
C GLY A 52 -10.13 0.83 -0.16
N PRO A 53 -10.67 0.04 -1.11
CA PRO A 53 -10.30 -1.35 -1.39
C PRO A 53 -8.91 -1.45 -2.03
N VAL A 54 -8.17 -2.51 -1.70
CA VAL A 54 -6.96 -2.88 -2.43
C VAL A 54 -7.36 -3.68 -3.67
N ARG A 55 -6.81 -3.31 -4.83
CA ARG A 55 -7.13 -3.96 -6.10
C ARG A 55 -5.86 -4.31 -6.85
N LEU A 56 -5.78 -5.55 -7.32
CA LEU A 56 -4.82 -5.94 -8.36
C LEU A 56 -5.48 -5.73 -9.72
N ARG A 57 -4.80 -5.01 -10.61
CA ARG A 57 -5.28 -4.75 -11.97
C ARG A 57 -4.29 -5.33 -12.96
N SER A 58 -4.79 -6.03 -13.97
CA SER A 58 -3.96 -6.39 -15.12
C SER A 58 -3.61 -5.10 -15.86
N ALA A 59 -2.33 -4.84 -16.08
CA ALA A 59 -1.90 -3.89 -17.09
C ALA A 59 -2.06 -4.54 -18.46
N ARG A 60 -3.31 -4.75 -18.92
CA ARG A 60 -3.51 -4.93 -20.36
C ARG A 60 -3.36 -3.53 -20.97
N GLY A 61 -2.43 -3.42 -21.91
CA GLY A 61 -2.31 -2.23 -22.77
C GLY A 61 -3.58 -2.01 -23.58
#